data_AF-A0A0W1QPJ6-F1
#
_entry.id   AF-A0A0W1QPJ6-F1
#
_cell.length_a   1.000
_cell.length_b   1.000
_cell.length_c   1.000
_cell.angle_alpha   90.00
_cell.angle_beta   90.00
_cell.angle_gamma   90.00
#
_symmetry.space_group_name_H-M   'P 1'
#
loop_
_entity.id
_entity.type
_entity.pdbx_description
1 polymer ?
#
loop_
_entity_poly.entity_id
_entity_poly.type
_entity_poly.pdbx_seq_one_letter_code
_entity_poly.pdbx_strand_id
1 'polypeptide(L)'
;MDPVPEIGQAAAGALCAAWMWQGEEMKSLLLAVLAAVLFVAPAQAQVRSTDPQSIVKALQDAGYKSELTKDGEGDPLIRSAASGYKFAILFFNCEAHQKCGDIQFYIGFTNKLTAERANLWNSKHRFARVYSDAQGEAALEYDLNLEDQAIPTALFRKDLELWDMLVGRFAAFVDEKDDVGGS
;
A
#
# COMPACT_ATOMS: atom_id res chain seq x y z
N MET A 1 -78.63 22.80 49.99
CA MET A 1 -79.06 21.62 49.22
C MET A 1 -79.85 22.16 48.06
N ASP A 2 -79.13 22.50 46.99
CA ASP A 2 -79.71 22.91 45.72
C ASP A 2 -79.75 21.70 44.78
N PRO A 3 -80.74 21.62 43.87
CA PRO A 3 -80.91 20.50 42.96
C PRO A 3 -79.93 20.55 41.79
N VAL A 4 -79.49 19.37 41.36
CA VAL A 4 -78.81 19.15 40.07
C VAL A 4 -79.88 19.07 38.97
N PRO A 5 -79.77 19.82 37.86
CA PRO A 5 -80.56 19.56 36.66
C PRO A 5 -79.88 18.53 35.75
N GLU A 6 -80.75 17.74 35.13
CA GLU A 6 -80.53 16.66 34.18
C GLU A 6 -79.99 17.10 32.81
N ILE A 7 -79.54 16.07 32.08
CA ILE A 7 -78.90 16.06 30.77
C ILE A 7 -79.93 16.32 29.66
N GLY A 8 -79.57 17.13 28.66
CA GLY A 8 -80.30 17.27 27.40
C GLY A 8 -79.35 17.19 26.20
N GLN A 9 -79.48 16.12 25.40
CA GLN A 9 -78.85 15.94 24.08
C GLN A 9 -79.53 16.80 23.01
N ALA A 10 -78.75 17.40 22.10
CA ALA A 10 -79.01 17.53 20.64
C ALA A 10 -77.84 18.33 20.04
N ALA A 11 -76.89 17.72 19.32
CA ALA A 11 -76.96 17.22 17.94
C ALA A 11 -76.52 18.26 16.88
N ALA A 12 -75.57 17.80 16.07
CA ALA A 12 -75.40 18.09 14.64
C ALA A 12 -75.13 19.56 14.23
N GLY A 13 -73.85 19.90 14.01
CA GLY A 13 -73.54 21.11 13.25
C GLY A 13 -72.08 21.55 13.25
N ALA A 14 -71.12 20.66 13.01
CA ALA A 14 -69.73 21.12 12.79
C ALA A 14 -68.82 20.13 12.04
N LEU A 15 -69.29 18.94 11.66
CA LEU A 15 -68.42 17.89 11.13
C LEU A 15 -68.03 18.05 9.64
N CYS A 16 -68.52 19.07 8.93
CA CYS A 16 -68.21 19.23 7.50
C CYS A 16 -67.02 20.15 7.16
N ALA A 17 -66.46 20.90 8.12
CA ALA A 17 -65.45 21.92 7.80
C ALA A 17 -64.02 21.62 8.30
N ALA A 18 -63.80 20.54 9.05
CA ALA A 18 -62.48 20.25 9.63
C ALA A 18 -61.62 19.28 8.79
N TRP A 19 -62.21 18.54 7.84
CA TRP A 19 -61.51 17.48 7.10
C TRP A 19 -60.85 17.94 5.79
N MET A 20 -61.09 19.18 5.33
CA MET A 20 -60.57 19.67 4.05
C MET A 20 -59.35 20.61 4.15
N TRP A 21 -58.86 20.90 5.37
CA TRP A 21 -57.81 21.92 5.58
C TRP A 21 -56.57 21.43 6.35
N GLN A 22 -56.25 20.14 6.26
CA GLN A 22 -55.03 19.55 6.86
C GLN A 22 -54.35 18.51 5.94
N GLY A 23 -54.53 18.61 4.62
CA GLY A 23 -54.13 17.55 3.67
C GLY A 23 -52.87 17.77 2.84
N GLU A 24 -52.33 18.99 2.75
CA GLU A 24 -51.28 19.31 1.75
C GLU A 24 -49.91 19.70 2.33
N GLU A 25 -49.81 20.05 3.61
CA GLU A 25 -48.54 20.49 4.23
C GLU A 25 -47.65 19.31 4.71
N MET A 26 -48.22 18.10 4.78
CA MET A 26 -47.54 16.88 5.27
C MET A 26 -46.96 15.99 4.16
N LYS A 27 -46.83 16.48 2.92
CA LYS A 27 -46.15 15.73 1.85
C LYS A 27 -44.70 16.17 1.60
N SER A 28 -44.32 17.35 2.08
CA SER A 28 -42.99 17.93 1.78
C SER A 28 -41.92 17.66 2.84
N LEU A 29 -42.25 17.03 3.97
CA LEU A 29 -41.28 16.76 5.05
C LEU A 29 -40.77 15.31 5.10
N LEU A 30 -41.33 14.38 4.31
CA LEU A 30 -40.90 12.97 4.28
C LEU A 30 -39.83 12.67 3.22
N LEU A 31 -39.47 13.62 2.35
CA LEU A 31 -38.48 13.43 1.28
C LEU A 31 -37.05 13.85 1.66
N ALA A 32 -36.81 14.42 2.85
CA ALA A 32 -35.50 14.94 3.23
C ALA A 32 -34.59 13.97 4.01
N VAL A 33 -35.04 12.74 4.34
CA VAL A 33 -34.29 11.84 5.25
C VAL A 33 -33.66 10.62 4.56
N LEU A 34 -33.86 10.43 3.25
CA LEU A 34 -33.41 9.21 2.55
C LEU A 34 -32.22 9.41 1.60
N ALA A 35 -31.14 10.10 2.02
CA ALA A 35 -29.90 10.12 1.22
C ALA A 35 -28.62 10.41 2.04
N ALA A 36 -28.51 9.87 3.25
CA ALA A 36 -27.21 9.78 3.93
C ALA A 36 -26.71 8.34 3.89
N VAL A 37 -26.52 7.78 2.69
CA VAL A 37 -25.66 6.60 2.53
C VAL A 37 -24.25 7.13 2.72
N LEU A 38 -23.71 6.98 3.94
CA LEU A 38 -22.29 7.18 4.19
C LEU A 38 -21.56 6.16 3.29
N PHE A 39 -20.99 6.65 2.19
CA PHE A 39 -20.01 5.89 1.42
C PHE A 39 -18.79 5.70 2.32
N VAL A 40 -18.78 4.61 3.09
CA VAL A 40 -17.56 4.13 3.73
C VAL A 40 -16.70 3.61 2.59
N ALA A 41 -15.79 4.44 2.10
CA ALA A 41 -14.76 3.97 1.18
C ALA A 41 -14.01 2.82 1.87
N PRO A 42 -13.81 1.67 1.21
CA PRO A 42 -12.97 0.63 1.79
C PRO A 42 -11.60 1.23 2.08
N ALA A 43 -11.10 1.05 3.30
CA ALA A 43 -9.72 1.37 3.61
C ALA A 43 -8.84 0.55 2.65
N GLN A 44 -8.27 1.21 1.64
CA GLN A 44 -7.36 0.53 0.73
C GLN A 44 -6.16 0.10 1.55
N ALA A 45 -5.76 -1.17 1.44
CA ALA A 45 -4.50 -1.60 2.00
C ALA A 45 -3.38 -0.74 1.39
N GLN A 46 -2.53 -0.22 2.28
CA GLN A 46 -1.45 0.69 1.93
C GLN A 46 -0.13 0.11 2.42
N VAL A 47 0.91 0.28 1.61
CA VAL A 47 2.29 -0.05 1.97
C VAL A 47 3.00 1.23 2.38
N ARG A 48 3.72 1.18 3.51
CA ARG A 48 4.44 2.31 4.09
C ARG A 48 5.81 1.84 4.59
N SER A 49 6.86 2.60 4.31
CA SER A 49 8.19 2.45 4.92
C SER A 49 8.16 2.70 6.44
N THR A 50 7.30 3.60 6.89
CA THR A 50 7.06 3.88 8.32
C THR A 50 6.39 2.74 9.09
N ASP A 51 5.80 1.76 8.38
CA ASP A 51 5.22 0.55 8.95
C ASP A 51 5.79 -0.70 8.24
N PRO A 52 6.95 -1.22 8.69
CA PRO A 52 7.58 -2.39 8.09
C PRO A 52 6.67 -3.63 7.99
N GLN A 53 5.70 -3.78 8.90
CA GLN A 53 4.75 -4.89 8.85
C GLN A 53 3.79 -4.80 7.66
N SER A 54 3.48 -3.59 7.18
CA SER A 54 2.70 -3.40 5.95
C SER A 54 3.43 -4.00 4.73
N ILE A 55 4.75 -3.86 4.66
CA ILE A 55 5.60 -4.41 3.60
C ILE A 55 5.68 -5.94 3.72
N VAL A 56 5.88 -6.45 4.94
CA VAL A 56 5.85 -7.91 5.21
C VAL A 56 4.54 -8.53 4.72
N LYS A 57 3.41 -7.93 5.10
CA LYS A 57 2.09 -8.40 4.69
C LYS A 57 1.93 -8.33 3.17
N ALA A 58 2.36 -7.25 2.52
CA ALA A 58 2.25 -7.11 1.07
C ALA A 58 3.07 -8.17 0.32
N LEU A 59 4.28 -8.51 0.81
CA LEU A 59 5.09 -9.60 0.28
C LEU A 59 4.40 -10.97 0.45
N GLN A 60 3.87 -11.25 1.64
CA GLN A 60 3.17 -12.52 1.93
C GLN A 60 1.89 -12.66 1.09
N ASP A 61 1.10 -11.59 0.95
CA ASP A 61 -0.08 -11.51 0.09
C ASP A 61 0.28 -11.61 -1.41
N ALA A 62 1.57 -11.49 -1.77
CA ALA A 62 2.11 -11.74 -3.10
C ALA A 62 2.74 -13.14 -3.26
N GLY A 63 2.72 -13.98 -2.22
CA GLY A 63 3.26 -15.34 -2.25
C GLY A 63 4.74 -15.45 -1.89
N TYR A 64 5.36 -14.37 -1.42
CA TYR A 64 6.76 -14.35 -1.03
C TYR A 64 6.93 -14.78 0.43
N LYS A 65 8.03 -15.48 0.72
CA LYS A 65 8.51 -15.60 2.10
C LYS A 65 8.98 -14.23 2.57
N SER A 66 8.70 -13.87 3.81
CA SER A 66 9.13 -12.58 4.36
C SER A 66 9.41 -12.71 5.85
N GLU A 67 10.59 -12.25 6.26
CA GLU A 67 11.05 -12.22 7.65
C GLU A 67 11.48 -10.79 8.00
N LEU A 68 10.81 -10.19 8.99
CA LEU A 68 11.20 -8.90 9.55
C LEU A 68 12.18 -9.11 10.69
N THR A 69 13.31 -8.42 10.61
CA THR A 69 14.39 -8.40 11.60
C THR A 69 14.95 -6.97 11.71
N LYS A 70 16.17 -6.84 12.20
CA LYS A 70 16.92 -5.59 12.26
C LYS A 70 18.27 -5.72 11.58
N ASP A 71 18.80 -4.62 11.07
CA ASP A 71 20.16 -4.55 10.57
C ASP A 71 21.18 -4.33 11.70
N GLY A 72 22.44 -4.03 11.34
CA GLY A 72 23.52 -3.81 12.29
C GLY A 72 23.41 -2.51 13.09
N GLU A 73 22.63 -1.54 12.60
CA GLU A 73 22.40 -0.25 13.26
C GLU A 73 21.12 -0.27 14.11
N GLY A 74 20.26 -1.27 13.90
CA GLY A 74 19.01 -1.48 14.62
C GLY A 74 17.77 -1.08 13.83
N ASP A 75 17.94 -0.62 12.59
CA ASP A 75 16.88 -0.25 11.67
C ASP A 75 16.15 -1.50 11.18
N PRO A 76 14.87 -1.39 10.77
CA PRO A 76 14.13 -2.51 10.23
C PRO A 76 14.83 -3.11 9.01
N LEU A 77 14.79 -4.43 8.90
CA LEU A 77 15.32 -5.18 7.77
C LEU A 77 14.34 -6.28 7.41
N ILE A 78 13.96 -6.40 6.13
CA ILE A 78 13.16 -7.53 5.66
C ILE A 78 14.00 -8.45 4.79
N ARG A 79 13.92 -9.76 5.03
CA ARG A 79 14.54 -10.80 4.18
C ARG A 79 13.49 -11.54 3.39
N SER A 80 13.75 -11.74 2.10
CA SER A 80 12.86 -12.45 1.18
C SER A 80 13.67 -13.16 0.08
N ALA A 81 12.97 -13.70 -0.93
CA ALA A 81 13.61 -14.33 -2.09
C ALA A 81 12.81 -14.05 -3.37
N ALA A 82 13.52 -13.78 -4.46
CA ALA A 82 12.99 -13.50 -5.80
C ALA A 82 13.83 -14.28 -6.82
N SER A 83 13.18 -14.89 -7.81
CA SER A 83 13.84 -15.70 -8.85
C SER A 83 14.81 -16.77 -8.31
N GLY A 84 14.54 -17.30 -7.12
CA GLY A 84 15.39 -18.30 -6.44
C GLY A 84 16.56 -17.72 -5.64
N TYR A 85 16.79 -16.41 -5.67
CA TYR A 85 17.86 -15.74 -4.94
C TYR A 85 17.34 -14.97 -3.73
N LYS A 86 18.09 -14.99 -2.63
CA LYS A 86 17.74 -14.26 -1.41
C LYS A 86 18.07 -12.78 -1.58
N PHE A 87 17.15 -11.91 -1.20
CA PHE A 87 17.35 -10.47 -1.18
C PHE A 87 16.92 -9.88 0.16
N ALA A 88 17.32 -8.63 0.38
CA ALA A 88 16.91 -7.82 1.53
C ALA A 88 16.13 -6.58 1.07
N ILE A 89 15.23 -6.11 1.93
CA ILE A 89 14.67 -4.76 1.86
C ILE A 89 15.25 -4.00 3.06
N LEU A 90 16.09 -3.02 2.75
CA LEU A 90 16.71 -2.09 3.68
C LEU A 90 15.79 -0.88 3.86
N PHE A 91 15.81 -0.30 5.05
CA PHE A 91 15.04 0.90 5.38
C PHE A 91 15.98 2.07 5.57
N PHE A 92 15.63 3.23 5.03
CA PHE A 92 16.47 4.43 5.03
C PHE A 92 15.73 5.64 5.55
N ASN A 93 16.50 6.68 5.92
CA ASN A 93 15.98 7.94 6.45
C ASN A 93 15.10 7.72 7.70
N CYS A 94 15.59 6.90 8.64
CA CYS A 94 14.89 6.55 9.88
C CYS A 94 15.10 7.59 10.99
N GLU A 95 14.06 7.86 11.78
CA GLU A 95 14.12 8.62 13.02
C GLU A 95 14.21 7.67 14.22
N ALA A 96 15.38 7.63 14.89
CA ALA A 96 15.62 6.76 16.05
C ALA A 96 15.25 5.29 15.81
N HIS A 97 15.68 4.75 14.66
CA HIS A 97 15.42 3.38 14.20
C HIS A 97 13.95 3.04 13.93
N GLN A 98 13.13 4.07 13.71
CA GLN A 98 11.70 3.97 13.44
C GLN A 98 11.33 4.95 12.33
N LYS A 99 10.09 4.83 11.81
CA LYS A 99 9.51 5.80 10.87
C LYS A 99 10.46 6.15 9.71
N CYS A 100 10.92 5.13 9.01
CA CYS A 100 11.86 5.32 7.92
C CYS A 100 11.16 5.89 6.69
N GLY A 101 11.82 6.86 6.03
CA GLY A 101 11.35 7.52 4.82
C GLY A 101 11.20 6.60 3.63
N ASP A 102 12.20 5.75 3.39
CA ASP A 102 12.38 5.04 2.12
C ASP A 102 12.79 3.59 2.31
N ILE A 103 12.70 2.82 1.23
CA ILE A 103 13.19 1.44 1.21
C ILE A 103 14.06 1.17 -0.03
N GLN A 104 14.98 0.21 0.11
CA GLN A 104 15.78 -0.29 -0.99
C GLN A 104 15.71 -1.81 -1.05
N PHE A 105 15.39 -2.35 -2.21
CA PHE A 105 15.63 -3.75 -2.52
C PHE A 105 17.11 -3.94 -2.84
N TYR A 106 17.75 -4.88 -2.16
CA TYR A 106 19.19 -5.15 -2.29
C TYR A 106 19.46 -6.64 -2.43
N ILE A 107 20.35 -6.98 -3.36
CA ILE A 107 20.96 -8.31 -3.46
C ILE A 107 22.43 -8.21 -3.86
N GLY A 108 23.28 -9.01 -3.21
CA GLY A 108 24.67 -9.23 -3.60
C GLY A 108 24.88 -10.65 -4.16
N PHE A 109 25.77 -10.77 -5.12
CA PHE A 109 26.23 -12.02 -5.75
C PHE A 109 27.73 -12.14 -5.60
N THR A 110 28.24 -13.35 -5.39
CA THR A 110 29.69 -13.59 -5.31
C THR A 110 30.43 -13.46 -6.65
N ASN A 111 29.69 -13.37 -7.76
CA ASN A 111 30.24 -13.18 -9.10
C ASN A 111 30.96 -11.83 -9.18
N LYS A 112 32.11 -11.79 -9.88
CA LYS A 112 32.83 -10.53 -10.09
C LYS A 112 32.15 -9.69 -11.16
N LEU A 113 32.14 -8.38 -10.97
CA LEU A 113 31.61 -7.42 -11.93
C LEU A 113 32.67 -6.36 -12.24
N THR A 114 32.92 -6.09 -13.52
CA THR A 114 33.79 -4.98 -13.94
C THR A 114 32.99 -3.69 -14.10
N ALA A 115 33.65 -2.53 -14.05
CA ALA A 115 33.00 -1.24 -14.26
C ALA A 115 32.36 -1.14 -15.67
N GLU A 116 33.01 -1.73 -16.67
CA GLU A 116 32.52 -1.78 -18.05
C GLU A 116 31.21 -2.59 -18.15
N ARG A 117 31.15 -3.75 -17.50
CA ARG A 117 29.92 -4.57 -17.45
C ARG A 117 28.83 -3.90 -16.63
N ALA A 118 29.16 -3.27 -15.51
CA ALA A 118 28.20 -2.50 -14.73
C ALA A 118 27.59 -1.36 -15.55
N ASN A 119 28.42 -0.59 -16.27
CA ASN A 119 27.96 0.46 -17.17
C ASN A 119 27.10 -0.09 -18.32
N LEU A 120 27.49 -1.21 -18.92
CA LEU A 120 26.70 -1.88 -19.95
C LEU A 120 25.31 -2.24 -19.43
N TRP A 121 25.23 -2.84 -18.25
CA TRP A 121 23.96 -3.20 -17.63
C TRP A 121 23.09 -1.98 -17.35
N ASN A 122 23.64 -0.97 -16.66
CA ASN A 122 22.94 0.26 -16.28
C ASN A 122 22.47 1.05 -17.51
N SER A 123 23.22 1.04 -18.62
CA SER A 123 22.80 1.69 -19.88
C SER A 123 21.56 1.07 -20.52
N LYS A 124 21.27 -0.21 -20.21
CA LYS A 124 20.17 -0.99 -20.78
C LYS A 124 18.98 -1.15 -19.83
N HIS A 125 19.16 -0.90 -18.54
CA HIS A 125 18.15 -1.14 -17.51
C HIS A 125 17.94 0.12 -16.68
N ARG A 126 16.76 0.74 -16.84
CA ARG A 126 16.43 2.02 -16.19
C ARG A 126 16.14 1.90 -14.70
N PHE A 127 15.56 0.79 -14.25
CA PHE A 127 14.93 0.67 -12.93
C PHE A 127 15.71 -0.19 -11.94
N ALA A 128 17.03 -0.06 -11.93
CA ALA A 128 17.92 -0.53 -10.87
C ALA A 128 19.32 -0.01 -11.15
N ARG A 129 20.16 0.00 -10.13
CA ARG A 129 21.59 0.25 -10.26
C ARG A 129 22.35 -1.01 -9.94
N VAL A 130 23.39 -1.29 -10.72
CA VAL A 130 24.40 -2.30 -10.37
C VAL A 130 25.77 -1.68 -10.20
N TYR A 131 26.56 -2.29 -9.35
CA TYR A 131 27.95 -1.91 -9.09
C TYR A 131 28.72 -3.10 -8.52
N SER A 132 30.04 -2.95 -8.47
CA SER A 132 30.94 -3.89 -7.82
C SER A 132 31.21 -3.40 -6.41
N ASP A 133 30.99 -4.24 -5.41
CA ASP A 133 31.26 -3.89 -4.01
C ASP A 133 32.77 -3.81 -3.71
N ALA A 134 33.11 -3.65 -2.43
CA ALA A 134 34.51 -3.54 -1.98
C ALA A 134 35.34 -4.81 -2.28
N GLN A 135 34.71 -5.96 -2.51
CA GLN A 135 35.33 -7.22 -2.89
C GLN A 135 35.31 -7.43 -4.42
N GLY A 136 34.77 -6.49 -5.18
CA GLY A 136 34.55 -6.60 -6.62
C GLY A 136 33.37 -7.51 -6.99
N GLU A 137 32.52 -7.84 -6.02
CA GLU A 137 31.36 -8.72 -6.16
C GLU A 137 30.14 -7.92 -6.61
N ALA A 138 29.27 -8.56 -7.40
CA ALA A 138 28.19 -7.87 -8.08
C ALA A 138 27.04 -7.56 -7.11
N ALA A 139 26.61 -6.31 -7.06
CA ALA A 139 25.45 -5.87 -6.31
C ALA A 139 24.38 -5.30 -7.25
N LEU A 140 23.12 -5.49 -6.88
CA LEU A 140 21.94 -4.91 -7.53
C LEU A 140 21.06 -4.23 -6.48
N GLU A 141 20.70 -2.98 -6.75
CA GLU A 141 19.87 -2.14 -5.90
C GLU A 141 18.68 -1.57 -6.67
N TYR A 142 17.53 -1.50 -6.01
CA TYR A 142 16.35 -0.80 -6.50
C TYR A 142 15.66 -0.05 -5.36
N ASP A 143 15.72 1.28 -5.42
CA ASP A 143 15.15 2.17 -4.40
C ASP A 143 13.69 2.54 -4.71
N LEU A 144 12.86 2.55 -3.66
CA LEU A 144 11.56 3.20 -3.68
C LEU A 144 11.61 4.42 -2.78
N ASN A 145 11.57 5.61 -3.41
CA ASN A 145 11.40 6.87 -2.71
C ASN A 145 9.92 7.01 -2.30
N LEU A 146 9.66 6.88 -1.00
CA LEU A 146 8.32 6.97 -0.43
C LEU A 146 8.12 8.26 0.35
N GLU A 147 9.19 8.90 0.86
CA GLU A 147 9.11 10.09 1.72
C GLU A 147 8.05 9.96 2.84
N ASP A 148 8.06 8.81 3.53
CA ASP A 148 7.07 8.40 4.55
C ASP A 148 5.62 8.23 4.06
N GLN A 149 5.36 8.44 2.76
CA GLN A 149 4.03 8.36 2.18
C GLN A 149 3.60 6.91 1.93
N ALA A 150 2.29 6.72 1.97
CA ALA A 150 1.67 5.46 1.61
C ALA A 150 1.56 5.29 0.10
N ILE A 151 1.86 4.09 -0.39
CA ILE A 151 1.53 3.68 -1.76
C ILE A 151 0.45 2.60 -1.76
N PRO A 152 -0.37 2.51 -2.83
CA PRO A 152 -1.32 1.41 -2.98
C PRO A 152 -0.58 0.06 -3.03
N THR A 153 -1.12 -0.97 -2.37
CA THR A 153 -0.54 -2.34 -2.44
C THR A 153 -0.41 -2.85 -3.88
N ALA A 154 -1.30 -2.43 -4.77
CA ALA A 154 -1.23 -2.78 -6.19
C ALA A 154 0.02 -2.19 -6.89
N LEU A 155 0.44 -0.98 -6.52
CA LEU A 155 1.66 -0.36 -7.04
C LEU A 155 2.89 -1.08 -6.49
N PHE A 156 2.95 -1.31 -5.17
CA PHE A 156 4.05 -2.08 -4.55
C PHE A 156 4.21 -3.47 -5.17
N ARG A 157 3.11 -4.14 -5.53
CA ARG A 157 3.15 -5.42 -6.25
C ARG A 157 3.81 -5.28 -7.63
N LYS A 158 3.60 -4.17 -8.35
CA LYS A 158 4.28 -3.90 -9.63
C LYS A 158 5.77 -3.64 -9.45
N ASP A 159 6.16 -2.94 -8.38
CA ASP A 159 7.56 -2.76 -8.03
C ASP A 159 8.22 -4.11 -7.70
N LEU A 160 7.52 -5.00 -6.99
CA LEU A 160 7.98 -6.35 -6.67
C LEU A 160 8.11 -7.25 -7.91
N GLU A 161 7.14 -7.20 -8.84
CA GLU A 161 7.21 -7.91 -10.13
C GLU A 161 8.42 -7.43 -10.97
N LEU A 162 8.68 -6.12 -10.98
CA LEU A 162 9.84 -5.53 -11.63
C LEU A 162 11.15 -5.97 -10.98
N TRP A 163 11.21 -5.94 -9.64
CA TRP A 163 12.36 -6.44 -8.88
C TRP A 163 12.66 -7.91 -9.19
N ASP A 164 11.66 -8.79 -9.17
CA ASP A 164 11.85 -10.21 -9.47
C ASP A 164 12.43 -10.43 -10.88
N MET A 165 11.90 -9.73 -11.87
CA MET A 165 12.42 -9.74 -13.23
C MET A 165 13.87 -9.22 -13.32
N LEU A 166 14.21 -8.15 -12.60
CA LEU A 166 15.56 -7.59 -12.59
C LEU A 166 16.56 -8.54 -11.92
N VAL A 167 16.19 -9.19 -10.81
CA VAL A 167 17.02 -10.20 -10.14
C VAL A 167 17.32 -11.35 -11.09
N GLY A 168 16.31 -11.92 -11.73
CA GLY A 168 16.50 -13.03 -12.67
C GLY A 168 17.40 -12.68 -13.85
N ARG A 169 17.21 -11.49 -14.45
CA ARG A 169 18.04 -11.06 -15.57
C ARG A 169 19.47 -10.71 -15.16
N PHE A 170 19.65 -10.07 -14.01
CA PHE A 170 20.99 -9.71 -13.53
C PHE A 170 21.77 -10.95 -13.09
N ALA A 171 21.11 -11.91 -12.43
CA ALA A 171 21.71 -13.21 -12.11
C ALA A 171 22.24 -13.90 -13.37
N ALA A 172 21.43 -13.98 -14.44
CA ALA A 172 21.88 -14.52 -15.73
C ALA A 172 23.06 -13.73 -16.31
N PHE A 173 23.01 -12.39 -16.24
CA PHE A 173 24.07 -11.51 -16.73
C PHE A 173 25.41 -11.71 -16.00
N VAL A 174 25.41 -11.94 -14.69
CA VAL A 174 26.67 -12.14 -13.94
C VAL A 174 27.19 -13.58 -14.00
N ASP A 175 26.35 -14.53 -14.41
CA ASP A 175 26.75 -15.93 -14.67
C ASP A 175 27.34 -16.13 -16.08
N GLU A 176 27.04 -15.24 -17.02
CA GLU A 176 27.69 -15.22 -18.34
C GLU A 176 29.20 -15.01 -18.17
N LYS A 177 30.00 -15.93 -18.71
CA LYS A 177 31.46 -15.78 -18.71
C LYS A 177 31.86 -14.59 -19.59
N ASP A 178 32.84 -13.82 -19.13
CA ASP A 178 33.50 -12.80 -19.93
C ASP A 178 34.31 -13.46 -21.05
N ASP A 179 33.66 -13.78 -22.16
CA ASP A 179 34.35 -14.22 -23.39
C ASP A 179 35.12 -13.05 -24.06
N VAL A 180 35.05 -11.85 -23.49
CA VAL A 180 35.78 -10.64 -23.91
C VAL A 180 37.13 -10.57 -23.20
N GLY A 181 37.97 -11.58 -23.40
CA GLY A 181 39.33 -11.66 -22.87
C GLY A 181 40.31 -12.39 -23.78
N GLY A 182 39.97 -12.53 -25.06
CA GLY A 182 40.78 -13.25 -26.04
C GLY A 182 40.89 -12.51 -27.37
N SER A 183 41.65 -11.41 -27.39
CA SER A 183 42.39 -10.90 -28.56
C SER A 183 43.27 -9.73 -28.16
#